data_AF-A0A4U5JNP4-F1
#
_entry.id   AF-A0A4U5JNP4-F1
#
_cell.length_a   1.000
_cell.length_b   1.000
_cell.length_c   1.000
_cell.angle_alpha   90.00
_cell.angle_beta   90.00
_cell.angle_gamma   90.00
#
_symmetry.space_group_name_H-M   'P 1'
#
loop_
_entity.id
_entity.type
_entity.pdbx_description
1 polymer ?
#
loop_
_entity_poly.entity_id
_entity_poly.type
_entity_poly.pdbx_seq_one_letter_code
_entity_poly.pdbx_strand_id
1 'polypeptide(L)'
;MTLPLFIGGLGPPELLLIAGVFILLFGASKLPKLARSMGTATGEFKKGREEVEGELEQMRSGAQPSDEPTVEDEPEPGLEPDADAELESDADPDRSGA
;
A
#
# COMPACT_ATOMS: atom_id res chain seq x y z
N MET A 1 7.84 -34.94 -21.13
CA MET A 1 6.60 -34.14 -21.05
C MET A 1 6.61 -33.36 -19.75
N THR A 2 7.41 -32.29 -19.71
CA THR A 2 7.58 -31.43 -18.53
C THR A 2 6.61 -30.26 -18.63
N LEU A 3 5.75 -30.07 -17.63
CA LEU A 3 4.80 -28.95 -17.52
C LEU A 3 5.51 -27.72 -16.96
N PRO A 4 5.79 -26.67 -17.74
CA PRO A 4 6.28 -25.42 -17.20
C PRO A 4 5.08 -24.48 -17.05
N LEU A 5 4.23 -24.68 -16.03
CA LEU A 5 3.21 -23.68 -15.66
C LEU A 5 3.82 -22.52 -14.85
N PHE A 6 5.03 -22.67 -14.30
CA PHE A 6 5.62 -21.74 -13.34
C PHE A 6 6.46 -20.59 -13.93
N ILE A 7 6.51 -20.38 -15.25
CA ILE A 7 7.44 -19.41 -15.88
C ILE A 7 6.96 -17.94 -15.81
N GLY A 8 5.77 -17.64 -15.24
CA GLY A 8 5.20 -16.28 -15.26
C GLY A 8 4.69 -15.70 -13.93
N GLY A 9 4.74 -16.44 -12.83
CA GLY A 9 4.16 -16.04 -11.54
C GLY A 9 2.98 -16.93 -11.11
N LEU A 10 2.46 -16.69 -9.91
CA LEU A 10 1.27 -17.39 -9.39
C LEU A 10 0.04 -16.92 -10.15
N GLY A 11 -0.35 -17.70 -11.17
CA GLY A 11 -1.60 -17.48 -11.88
C GLY A 11 -2.81 -18.04 -11.12
N PRO A 12 -4.02 -17.72 -11.61
CA PRO A 12 -5.24 -18.35 -11.15
C PRO A 12 -5.20 -19.89 -11.14
N PRO A 13 -4.63 -20.61 -12.15
CA PRO A 13 -4.61 -22.07 -12.12
C PRO A 13 -3.71 -22.62 -11.00
N GLU A 14 -2.56 -22.01 -10.71
CA GLU A 14 -1.69 -22.42 -9.60
C GLU A 14 -2.38 -22.21 -8.25
N LEU A 15 -3.03 -21.06 -8.06
CA LEU A 15 -3.80 -20.79 -6.85
C LEU A 15 -4.94 -21.79 -6.65
N LEU A 16 -5.62 -22.18 -7.72
CA LEU A 16 -6.70 -23.16 -7.66
C LEU A 16 -6.17 -24.56 -7.33
N LEU A 17 -5.00 -24.93 -7.85
CA LEU A 17 -4.34 -26.19 -7.51
C LEU A 17 -3.88 -26.23 -6.05
N ILE A 18 -3.26 -25.15 -5.56
CA ILE A 18 -2.85 -25.02 -4.16
C ILE A 18 -4.09 -25.07 -3.25
N ALA A 19 -5.13 -24.28 -3.56
CA ALA A 19 -6.39 -24.30 -2.82
C ALA A 19 -7.02 -25.70 -2.82
N GLY A 20 -6.96 -26.42 -3.95
CA GLY A 20 -7.37 -27.81 -4.05
C GLY A 20 -6.63 -28.73 -3.08
N VAL A 21 -5.29 -28.66 -3.04
CA VAL A 21 -4.47 -29.43 -2.08
C VAL A 21 -4.82 -29.08 -0.64
N PHE A 22 -4.97 -27.79 -0.31
CA PHE A 22 -5.40 -27.34 1.02
C PHE A 22 -6.79 -27.89 1.40
N ILE A 23 -7.74 -27.91 0.45
CA ILE A 23 -9.07 -28.50 0.65
C ILE A 23 -8.98 -30.02 0.86
N LEU A 24 -8.05 -30.72 0.21
CA LEU A 24 -7.86 -32.16 0.44
C LEU A 24 -7.29 -32.45 1.83
N LEU A 25 -6.33 -31.64 2.31
CA LEU A 25 -5.70 -31.83 3.61
C LEU A 25 -6.62 -31.44 4.78
N PHE A 26 -7.29 -30.29 4.66
CA PHE A 26 -8.08 -29.72 5.75
C PHE A 26 -9.58 -29.93 5.56
N GLY A 27 -10.07 -30.11 4.34
CA GLY A 27 -11.49 -30.19 4.00
C GLY A 27 -12.08 -28.84 3.58
N ALA A 28 -13.05 -28.88 2.66
CA ALA A 28 -13.71 -27.68 2.12
C ALA A 28 -14.43 -26.83 3.18
N SER A 29 -14.79 -27.43 4.32
CA SER A 29 -15.47 -26.75 5.43
C SER A 29 -14.51 -26.05 6.40
N LYS A 30 -13.22 -26.41 6.43
CA LYS A 30 -12.27 -25.84 7.40
C LYS A 30 -11.73 -24.48 6.99
N LEU A 31 -11.42 -24.27 5.71
CA LEU A 31 -11.00 -22.95 5.20
C LEU A 31 -12.00 -21.82 5.51
N PRO A 32 -13.29 -21.93 5.15
CA PRO A 32 -14.25 -20.86 5.41
C PRO A 32 -14.50 -20.67 6.91
N LYS A 33 -14.46 -21.76 7.69
CA LYS A 33 -14.61 -21.69 9.16
C LYS A 33 -13.44 -20.94 9.80
N LEU A 34 -12.21 -21.20 9.36
CA LEU A 34 -11.01 -20.54 9.86
C LEU A 34 -10.99 -19.06 9.45
N ALA A 35 -11.34 -18.76 8.19
CA ALA A 35 -11.48 -17.38 7.72
C ALA A 35 -12.53 -16.60 8.51
N ARG A 36 -13.68 -17.22 8.83
CA ARG A 36 -14.73 -16.57 9.63
C ARG A 36 -14.25 -16.28 11.05
N SER A 37 -13.62 -17.25 11.73
CA SER A 37 -13.13 -17.04 13.11
C SER A 37 -11.99 -16.01 13.17
N MET A 38 -11.06 -16.04 12.20
CA MET A 38 -9.99 -15.05 12.12
C MET A 38 -10.55 -13.66 11.79
N GLY A 39 -11.50 -13.56 10.86
CA GLY A 39 -12.14 -12.29 10.51
C GLY A 39 -12.90 -11.67 11.67
N THR A 40 -13.63 -12.47 12.44
CA THR A 40 -14.28 -12.01 13.68
C THR A 40 -13.26 -11.54 14.70
N ALA A 41 -12.19 -12.32 14.96
CA ALA A 41 -11.15 -11.94 15.92
C ALA A 41 -10.47 -10.61 15.54
N THR A 42 -10.08 -10.45 14.26
CA THR A 42 -9.48 -9.21 13.76
C THR A 42 -10.47 -8.04 13.80
N GLY A 43 -11.76 -8.28 13.52
CA GLY A 43 -12.80 -7.26 13.58
C GLY A 43 -13.02 -6.71 14.99
N GLU A 44 -13.21 -7.60 15.98
CA GLU A 44 -13.36 -7.21 17.38
C GLU A 44 -12.09 -6.54 17.92
N PHE A 45 -10.90 -7.02 17.51
CA PHE A 45 -9.63 -6.39 17.88
C PHE A 45 -9.51 -4.96 17.35
N LYS A 46 -9.88 -4.73 16.08
CA LYS A 46 -9.87 -3.39 15.48
C LYS A 46 -10.83 -2.45 16.21
N LYS A 47 -12.04 -2.91 16.51
CA LYS A 47 -13.04 -2.15 17.26
C LYS A 47 -12.56 -1.77 18.65
N GLY A 48 -11.99 -2.72 19.40
CA GLY A 48 -11.43 -2.45 20.72
C GLY A 48 -10.26 -1.46 20.67
N ARG A 49 -9.43 -1.52 19.62
CA ARG A 49 -8.34 -0.56 19.42
C ARG A 49 -8.86 0.87 19.18
N GLU A 50 -9.89 1.02 18.35
CA GLU A 50 -10.53 2.32 18.07
C GLU A 50 -11.19 2.91 19.32
N GLU A 51 -11.85 2.08 20.14
CA GLU A 51 -12.45 2.50 21.41
C GLU A 51 -11.39 3.01 22.41
N VAL A 52 -10.28 2.27 22.56
CA VAL A 52 -9.16 2.68 23.42
C VAL A 52 -8.52 3.98 22.93
N GLU A 53 -8.27 4.10 21.62
CA GLU A 53 -7.73 5.33 21.03
C GLU A 53 -8.67 6.53 21.28
N GLY A 54 -9.98 6.35 21.11
CA GLY A 54 -10.98 7.38 21.39
C GLY A 54 -11.12 7.74 22.87
N GLU A 55 -10.99 6.78 23.78
CA GLU A 55 -10.97 7.06 25.23
C GLU A 55 -9.71 7.83 25.63
N LEU A 56 -8.54 7.47 25.09
CA LEU A 56 -7.29 8.17 25.35
C LEU A 56 -7.32 9.62 24.85
N GLU A 57 -7.94 9.87 23.69
CA GLU A 57 -8.12 11.22 23.15
C GLU A 57 -9.08 12.06 24.00
N GLN A 58 -10.19 11.47 24.46
CA GLN A 58 -11.13 12.13 25.38
C GLN A 58 -10.48 12.46 26.74
N MET A 59 -9.65 11.55 27.28
CA MET A 59 -8.88 11.82 28.50
C MET A 59 -7.84 12.93 28.30
N ARG A 60 -7.23 13.02 27.11
CA ARG A 60 -6.28 14.07 26.75
C ARG A 60 -6.96 15.43 26.57
N SER A 61 -8.16 15.47 25.97
CA SER A 61 -8.94 16.70 25.80
C SER A 61 -9.61 17.19 27.09
N GLY A 62 -9.70 16.37 28.14
CA GLY A 62 -10.20 16.76 29.46
C GLY A 62 -9.22 17.58 30.31
N ALA A 63 -7.95 17.71 29.88
CA ALA A 63 -6.93 18.55 30.51
C ALA A 63 -6.47 19.64 29.54
N GLN A 64 -7.20 20.76 29.46
CA GLN A 64 -6.77 21.92 28.66
C GLN A 64 -5.56 22.61 29.30
N PRO A 65 -4.61 23.11 28.50
CA PRO A 65 -4.68 24.52 28.13
C PRO A 65 -4.67 24.73 26.62
N SER A 66 -5.18 25.90 26.24
CA SER A 66 -5.22 26.48 24.91
C SER A 66 -3.85 26.48 24.22
N ASP A 67 -3.82 26.19 22.93
CA ASP A 67 -2.80 26.69 22.00
C ASP A 67 -3.41 26.72 20.59
N GLU A 68 -3.95 27.87 20.22
CA GLU A 68 -3.91 28.29 18.83
C GLU A 68 -2.47 28.73 18.53
N PRO A 69 -1.82 28.22 17.47
CA PRO A 69 -0.97 29.04 16.66
C PRO A 69 -1.83 29.57 15.51
N THR A 70 -2.37 30.76 15.71
CA THR A 70 -2.50 31.71 14.60
C THR A 70 -1.10 31.90 14.03
N VAL A 71 -0.87 31.38 12.84
CA VAL A 71 0.15 31.90 11.92
C VAL A 71 -0.59 32.32 10.67
N GLU A 72 -1.16 33.53 10.73
CA GLU A 72 -1.14 34.41 9.57
C GLU A 72 0.31 34.87 9.39
N ASP A 73 0.99 34.36 8.36
CA ASP A 73 2.15 34.97 7.71
C ASP A 73 2.24 34.35 6.30
N GLU A 74 1.41 34.89 5.40
CA GLU A 74 1.80 35.62 4.20
C GLU A 74 2.01 34.73 2.95
N PRO A 75 1.51 35.19 1.78
CA PRO A 75 1.60 34.46 0.52
C PRO A 75 3.04 34.50 0.01
N GLU A 76 3.69 33.34 -0.16
CA GLU A 76 4.98 33.33 -0.83
C GLU A 76 4.83 33.89 -2.26
N PRO A 77 5.62 34.93 -2.61
CA PRO A 77 5.50 35.67 -3.85
C PRO A 77 6.01 34.81 -5.01
N GLY A 78 5.35 34.96 -6.16
CA GLY A 78 5.71 34.26 -7.37
C GLY A 78 7.17 34.45 -7.78
N LEU A 79 7.77 33.35 -8.21
CA LEU A 79 8.95 33.31 -9.07
C LEU A 79 8.76 32.20 -10.10
N GLU A 80 7.99 32.49 -11.14
CA GLU A 80 8.38 32.08 -12.50
C GLU A 80 9.26 33.23 -13.05
N PRO A 81 10.16 33.06 -14.04
CA PRO A 81 10.55 31.88 -14.83
C PRO A 81 12.09 31.72 -14.91
N ASP A 82 12.58 30.69 -15.60
CA ASP A 82 13.77 30.66 -16.46
C ASP A 82 13.87 29.18 -16.92
N ALA A 83 13.42 28.80 -18.12
CA ALA A 83 14.15 28.92 -19.37
C ALA A 83 15.60 28.41 -19.24
N ASP A 84 16.06 27.61 -20.21
CA ASP A 84 17.47 27.18 -20.35
C ASP A 84 17.85 25.86 -19.65
N ALA A 85 17.25 24.77 -20.11
CA ALA A 85 17.94 23.47 -20.13
C ALA A 85 17.72 22.80 -21.49
N GLU A 86 18.17 23.49 -22.54
CA GLU A 86 18.47 22.88 -23.83
C GLU A 86 19.63 21.89 -23.62
N LEU A 87 19.29 20.61 -23.43
CA LEU A 87 20.24 19.52 -23.61
C LEU A 87 20.48 19.36 -25.12
N GLU A 88 21.41 20.16 -25.63
CA GLU A 88 22.06 19.92 -26.92
C GLU A 88 22.79 18.56 -26.83
N SER A 89 22.14 17.51 -27.35
CA SER A 89 22.79 16.25 -27.67
C SER A 89 23.52 16.43 -29.00
N ASP A 90 24.80 16.77 -28.91
CA ASP A 90 25.78 16.72 -30.00
C ASP A 90 25.62 15.43 -30.83
N ALA A 91 25.08 15.59 -32.04
CA ALA A 91 25.11 14.56 -33.08
C ALA A 91 26.45 14.68 -33.83
N ASP A 92 27.33 13.72 -33.56
CA ASP A 92 28.65 13.51 -34.16
C ASP A 92 28.56 13.47 -35.71
N PRO A 93 29.23 14.40 -36.44
CA PRO A 93 29.30 14.36 -37.88
C PRO A 93 30.51 13.52 -38.33
N ASP A 94 30.21 12.54 -39.18
CA ASP A 94 31.13 12.03 -40.21
C ASP A 94 32.41 11.32 -39.70
N ARG A 95 32.28 10.01 -39.51
CA ARG A 95 33.38 9.07 -39.75
C ARG A 95 32.92 7.85 -40.55
N SER A 96 33.26 7.90 -41.84
CA SER A 96 33.98 6.83 -42.55
C SER A 96 33.32 5.45 -42.66
N GLY A 97 32.94 5.09 -43.90
CA GLY A 97 33.33 3.80 -44.45
C GLY A 97 32.22 2.96 -45.10
N ALA A 98 32.53 2.56 -46.34
CA ALA A 98 31.89 1.56 -47.21
C ALA A 98 30.70 2.00 -48.09
#